data_AF-A0A5B0W855-F1
#
_entry.id   AF-A0A5B0W855-F1
#
_cell.length_a   1.000
_cell.length_b   1.000
_cell.length_c   1.000
_cell.angle_alpha   90.00
_cell.angle_beta   90.00
_cell.angle_gamma   90.00
#
_symmetry.space_group_name_H-M   'P 1'
#
loop_
_entity.id
_entity.type
_entity.pdbx_description
1 polymer ?
#
loop_
_entity_poly.entity_id
_entity_poly.type
_entity_poly.pdbx_seq_one_letter_code
_entity_poly.pdbx_strand_id
1 'polypeptide(L)'
;MPRVPCYSTITAYQAERNMLKTDTRQANWRRANPGKYEAHLAVQRALKAGEIDRKTCEVCGVEAVDAHHDQYEEPLMVRWLCRRHHTRLHHYGENMFPVRECR
;
A
#
# COMPACT_ATOMS: atom_id res chain seq x y z
N MET A 1 -13.77 58.58 -5.01
CA MET A 1 -14.79 57.52 -4.83
C MET A 1 -14.42 56.34 -5.72
N PRO A 2 -13.84 55.24 -5.21
CA PRO A 2 -13.59 54.06 -6.04
C PRO A 2 -14.85 53.20 -6.09
N ARG A 3 -15.23 52.78 -7.31
CA ARG A 3 -16.40 51.92 -7.56
C ARG A 3 -16.11 50.48 -7.13
N VAL A 4 -17.02 49.90 -6.35
CA VAL A 4 -17.08 48.45 -6.08
C VAL A 4 -17.73 47.72 -7.27
N PRO A 5 -17.21 46.55 -7.71
CA PRO A 5 -17.92 45.72 -8.68
C PRO A 5 -19.00 44.85 -8.00
N CYS A 6 -20.16 44.76 -8.65
CA CYS A 6 -21.31 43.94 -8.29
C CYS A 6 -20.97 42.44 -8.35
N TYR A 7 -20.95 41.75 -7.20
CA TYR A 7 -20.85 40.29 -7.17
C TYR A 7 -22.25 39.69 -7.40
N SER A 8 -22.43 39.03 -8.55
CA SER A 8 -23.58 38.19 -8.83
C SER A 8 -23.09 36.95 -9.54
N THR A 9 -22.68 35.93 -8.78
CA THR A 9 -22.53 34.53 -9.26
C THR A 9 -22.24 33.60 -8.08
N ILE A 10 -23.27 33.31 -7.28
CA ILE A 10 -23.22 32.20 -6.31
C ILE A 10 -23.20 30.82 -7.03
N THR A 11 -23.50 30.76 -8.32
CA THR A 11 -23.55 29.53 -9.12
C THR A 11 -22.20 28.97 -9.57
N ALA A 12 -21.09 29.71 -9.41
CA ALA A 12 -19.76 29.19 -9.71
C ALA A 12 -19.19 28.31 -8.57
N TYR A 13 -19.68 28.48 -7.34
CA TYR A 13 -19.07 27.89 -6.15
C TYR A 13 -19.32 26.38 -5.97
N GLN A 14 -20.22 25.77 -6.75
CA GLN A 14 -20.50 24.34 -6.68
C GLN A 14 -19.75 23.50 -7.74
N ALA A 15 -19.13 24.14 -8.74
CA ALA A 15 -18.34 23.45 -9.75
C ALA A 15 -16.96 22.98 -9.24
N GLU A 16 -16.55 23.41 -8.05
CA GLU A 16 -15.24 23.12 -7.46
C GLU A 16 -15.23 21.91 -6.50
N ARG A 17 -16.33 21.14 -6.39
CA ARG A 17 -16.47 20.25 -5.24
C ARG A 17 -15.86 18.85 -5.32
N ASN A 18 -15.36 18.32 -6.44
CA ASN A 18 -14.74 16.97 -6.36
C ASN A 18 -13.91 16.48 -7.58
N MET A 19 -12.82 17.14 -7.93
CA MET A 19 -11.84 16.53 -8.84
C MET A 19 -10.40 16.64 -8.32
N LEU A 20 -10.17 16.13 -7.12
CA LEU A 20 -8.82 15.70 -6.76
C LEU A 20 -8.52 14.37 -7.46
N LYS A 21 -8.40 14.40 -8.81
CA LYS A 21 -7.77 13.31 -9.57
C LYS A 21 -6.26 13.47 -9.38
N THR A 22 -5.77 13.13 -8.20
CA THR A 22 -4.32 13.13 -7.97
C THR A 22 -3.73 12.06 -8.87
N ASP A 23 -3.08 12.48 -9.96
CA ASP A 23 -2.46 11.61 -10.96
C ASP A 23 -1.08 11.13 -10.50
N THR A 24 -1.01 10.77 -9.22
CA THR A 24 0.22 10.28 -8.61
C THR A 24 0.50 8.87 -9.13
N ARG A 25 1.78 8.52 -9.23
CA ARG A 25 2.22 7.16 -9.56
C ARG A 25 1.51 6.11 -8.70
N GLN A 26 1.31 6.41 -7.41
CA GLN A 26 0.60 5.53 -6.47
C GLN A 26 -0.89 5.40 -6.83
N ALA A 27 -1.56 6.50 -7.13
CA ALA A 27 -2.97 6.46 -7.55
C ALA A 27 -3.15 5.66 -8.84
N ASN A 28 -2.26 5.84 -9.82
CA ASN A 28 -2.28 5.08 -11.08
C ASN A 28 -1.99 3.60 -10.87
N TRP A 29 -1.04 3.25 -10.00
CA TRP A 29 -0.76 1.85 -9.67
C TRP A 29 -1.97 1.16 -9.04
N ARG A 30 -2.69 1.81 -8.11
CA ARG A 30 -3.92 1.26 -7.50
C ARG A 30 -5.01 1.01 -8.53
N ARG A 31 -5.22 1.95 -9.46
CA ARG A 31 -6.21 1.80 -10.55
C ARG A 31 -5.84 0.65 -11.50
N ALA A 32 -4.56 0.49 -11.81
CA ALA A 32 -4.07 -0.56 -12.69
C ALA A 32 -4.01 -1.94 -12.03
N ASN A 33 -3.99 -2.02 -10.69
CA ASN A 33 -3.83 -3.28 -9.93
C ASN A 33 -4.88 -3.39 -8.81
N PRO A 34 -6.18 -3.47 -9.13
CA PRO A 34 -7.23 -3.49 -8.12
C PRO A 34 -7.11 -4.69 -7.17
N GLY A 35 -6.91 -5.92 -7.67
CA GLY A 35 -6.80 -7.10 -6.82
C GLY A 35 -5.59 -7.07 -5.87
N LYS A 36 -4.43 -6.59 -6.32
CA LYS A 36 -3.26 -6.42 -5.45
C LYS A 36 -3.50 -5.37 -4.37
N TYR A 37 -4.20 -4.29 -4.73
CA TYR A 37 -4.57 -3.25 -3.80
C TYR A 37 -5.57 -3.75 -2.74
N GLU A 38 -6.56 -4.53 -3.15
CA GLU A 38 -7.51 -5.18 -2.24
C GLU A 38 -6.80 -6.14 -1.27
N ALA A 39 -5.85 -6.93 -1.75
CA ALA A 39 -5.05 -7.82 -0.88
C ALA A 39 -4.29 -7.04 0.18
N HIS A 40 -3.63 -5.93 -0.20
CA HIS A 40 -2.97 -5.06 0.76
C HIS A 40 -3.95 -4.44 1.77
N LEU A 41 -5.14 -4.02 1.32
CA LEU A 41 -6.16 -3.48 2.22
C LEU A 41 -6.70 -4.53 3.19
N ALA A 42 -6.87 -5.77 2.75
CA ALA A 42 -7.30 -6.87 3.60
C ALA A 42 -6.29 -7.14 4.72
N VAL A 43 -4.99 -7.18 4.43
CA VAL A 43 -3.93 -7.29 5.45
C VAL A 43 -4.01 -6.14 6.44
N GLN A 44 -4.15 -4.90 5.96
CA GLN A 44 -4.23 -3.73 6.85
C GLN A 44 -5.47 -3.78 7.76
N ARG A 45 -6.61 -4.26 7.25
CA ARG A 45 -7.83 -4.46 8.03
C ARG A 45 -7.64 -5.55 9.08
N ALA A 46 -7.10 -6.69 8.68
CA ALA A 46 -6.85 -7.82 9.57
C ALA A 46 -5.85 -7.46 10.69
N LEU A 47 -4.77 -6.72 10.36
CA LEU A 47 -3.84 -6.16 11.36
C LEU A 47 -4.55 -5.24 12.36
N LYS A 48 -5.44 -4.38 11.87
CA LYS A 48 -6.19 -3.45 12.72
C LYS A 48 -7.23 -4.16 13.58
N ALA A 49 -7.84 -5.21 13.04
CA ALA A 49 -8.80 -6.05 13.74
C ALA A 49 -8.13 -6.99 14.76
N GLY A 50 -6.81 -7.19 14.66
CA GLY A 50 -6.07 -8.16 15.47
C GLY A 50 -6.29 -9.60 15.01
N GLU A 51 -6.75 -9.82 13.78
CA GLU A 51 -6.93 -11.15 13.18
C GLU A 51 -5.60 -11.76 12.74
N ILE A 52 -4.63 -10.90 12.39
CA ILE A 52 -3.25 -11.30 12.07
C ILE A 52 -2.28 -10.46 12.88
N ASP A 53 -1.23 -11.12 13.38
CA ASP A 53 -0.13 -10.46 14.03
C ASP A 53 1.00 -10.16 13.05
N ARG A 54 1.54 -8.94 13.15
CA ARG A 54 2.76 -8.58 12.42
C ARG A 54 3.95 -9.33 13.03
N LYS A 55 4.56 -10.23 12.25
CA LYS A 55 5.77 -10.93 12.67
C LYS A 55 7.03 -10.18 12.24
N THR A 56 8.17 -10.58 12.78
CA THR A 56 9.48 -10.07 12.34
C THR A 56 9.89 -10.72 11.01
N CYS A 57 10.94 -10.19 10.39
CA CYS A 57 11.43 -10.71 9.12
C CYS A 57 11.87 -12.17 9.27
N GLU A 58 11.30 -13.08 8.48
CA GLU A 58 11.62 -14.52 8.53
C GLU A 58 13.11 -14.85 8.30
N VAL A 59 13.86 -13.94 7.67
CA VAL A 59 15.26 -14.16 7.28
C VAL A 59 16.24 -13.54 8.28
N CYS A 60 15.89 -12.43 8.93
CA CYS A 60 16.83 -11.68 9.79
C CYS A 60 16.25 -11.15 11.10
N GLY A 61 14.98 -11.42 11.40
CA GLY A 61 14.36 -11.06 12.68
C GLY A 61 14.10 -9.56 12.90
N VAL A 62 14.30 -8.72 11.90
CA VAL A 62 14.03 -7.27 12.02
C VAL A 62 12.52 -7.01 12.07
N GLU A 63 12.09 -6.10 12.94
CA GLU A 63 10.67 -5.72 13.12
C GLU A 63 10.11 -4.83 12.00
N ALA A 64 10.98 -4.07 11.33
CA ALA A 64 10.61 -3.27 10.16
C ALA A 64 10.38 -4.17 8.95
N VAL A 65 9.14 -4.65 8.82
CA VAL A 65 8.70 -5.60 7.78
C VAL A 65 7.57 -5.05 6.92
N ASP A 66 7.53 -5.55 5.70
CA ASP A 66 6.42 -5.44 4.77
C ASP A 66 5.74 -6.82 4.63
N ALA A 67 4.43 -6.81 4.33
CA ALA A 67 3.69 -8.01 3.98
C ALA A 67 3.96 -8.37 2.51
N HIS A 68 4.62 -9.50 2.30
CA HIS A 68 4.81 -10.09 0.98
C HIS A 68 3.66 -11.04 0.66
N HIS A 69 3.07 -10.90 -0.52
CA HIS A 69 2.06 -11.80 -1.04
C HIS A 69 2.71 -12.70 -2.09
N ASP A 70 2.81 -13.99 -1.81
CA ASP A 70 3.21 -14.99 -2.81
C ASP A 70 2.04 -15.21 -3.80
N GLN A 71 0.83 -15.36 -3.25
CA GLN A 71 -0.44 -15.48 -3.99
C GLN A 71 -1.38 -14.36 -3.58
N TYR A 72 -1.74 -13.49 -4.52
CA TYR A 72 -2.67 -12.37 -4.28
C TYR A 72 -4.13 -12.80 -4.12
N GLU A 73 -4.44 -14.06 -4.43
CA GLU A 73 -5.77 -14.69 -4.27
C GLU A 73 -6.06 -15.02 -2.79
N GLU A 74 -5.02 -15.14 -1.97
CA GLU A 74 -5.11 -15.42 -0.53
C GLU A 74 -4.57 -14.23 0.28
N PRO A 75 -5.38 -13.17 0.45
CA PRO A 75 -4.88 -11.89 0.92
C PRO A 75 -4.38 -11.90 2.37
N LEU A 76 -4.80 -12.87 3.18
CA LEU A 76 -4.35 -13.04 4.56
C LEU A 76 -3.09 -13.92 4.69
N MET A 77 -2.76 -14.69 3.65
CA MET A 77 -1.56 -15.50 3.62
C MET A 77 -0.39 -14.65 3.14
N VAL A 78 0.29 -14.03 4.10
CA VAL A 78 1.44 -13.15 3.83
C VAL A 78 2.66 -13.58 4.61
N ARG A 79 3.82 -13.37 3.98
CA ARG A 79 5.12 -13.52 4.61
C ARG A 79 5.63 -12.19 5.08
N TRP A 80 6.24 -12.16 6.26
CA TRP A 80 6.80 -10.94 6.83
C TRP A 80 8.27 -10.82 6.45
N LEU A 81 8.58 -9.84 5.60
CA LEU A 81 9.95 -9.64 5.09
C LEU A 81 10.35 -8.18 5.23
N CYS A 82 11.58 -7.92 5.68
CA CYS A 82 12.12 -6.57 5.63
C CYS A 82 12.30 -6.12 4.18
N ARG A 83 12.29 -4.81 3.93
CA ARG A 83 12.39 -4.21 2.59
C ARG A 83 13.50 -4.83 1.73
N ARG A 84 14.66 -5.13 2.33
CA ARG A 84 15.82 -5.73 1.66
C ARG A 84 15.51 -7.16 1.16
N HIS A 85 14.95 -8.01 2.01
CA HIS A 85 14.60 -9.38 1.65
C HIS A 85 13.38 -9.44 0.73
N HIS A 86 12.40 -8.56 0.96
CA HIS A 86 11.24 -8.42 0.09
C HIS A 86 11.64 -8.07 -1.35
N THR A 87 12.55 -7.11 -1.52
CA THR A 87 13.04 -6.70 -2.84
C THR A 87 13.89 -7.79 -3.48
N ARG A 88 14.76 -8.45 -2.70
CA ARG A 88 15.55 -9.58 -3.18
C ARG A 88 14.65 -10.71 -3.70
N LEU A 89 13.57 -11.01 -3.00
CA LEU A 89 12.62 -12.04 -3.41
C LEU A 89 11.99 -11.72 -4.78
N HIS A 90 11.52 -10.48 -4.98
CA HIS A 90 10.99 -10.02 -6.28
C HIS A 90 12.02 -10.06 -7.42
N HIS A 91 13.31 -9.88 -7.13
CA HIS A 91 14.35 -9.86 -8.16
C HIS A 91 14.93 -11.24 -8.50
N TYR A 92 15.06 -12.14 -7.52
CA TYR A 92 15.81 -13.39 -7.65
C TYR A 92 14.96 -14.66 -7.45
N GLY A 93 13.70 -14.54 -7.02
CA GLY A 93 12.83 -15.68 -6.71
C GLY A 93 13.11 -16.34 -5.36
N GLU A 94 12.24 -17.26 -4.95
CA GLU A 94 12.24 -17.92 -3.61
C GLU A 94 13.49 -18.74 -3.32
N ASN A 95 14.24 -19.12 -4.36
CA ASN A 95 15.31 -20.11 -4.32
C ASN A 95 16.62 -19.63 -3.67
N MET A 96 16.64 -18.49 -2.97
CA MET A 96 17.87 -17.92 -2.42
C MET A 96 17.78 -17.49 -0.96
N PHE A 97 16.87 -18.05 -0.18
CA PHE A 97 16.96 -18.02 1.27
C PHE A 97 17.54 -19.36 1.78
N PRO A 98 18.87 -19.60 1.68
CA PRO A 98 19.46 -20.60 2.54
C PRO A 98 19.19 -20.12 3.97
N VAL A 99 18.43 -20.92 4.72
CA VAL A 99 18.35 -20.79 6.17
C VAL A 99 19.79 -20.75 6.68
N ARG A 100 20.26 -19.56 7.02
CA ARG A 100 21.54 -19.44 7.71
C ARG A 100 21.24 -19.85 9.13
N GLU A 101 21.40 -21.15 9.41
CA GLU A 101 21.58 -21.63 10.77
C GLU A 101 22.74 -20.83 11.37
N CYS A 102 22.40 -19.89 12.25
CA CYS A 102 23.38 -19.30 13.15
C CYS A 102 23.85 -20.44 14.06
N ARG A 103 25.04 -20.97 13.77
CA ARG A 103 25.79 -21.86 14.65
C ARG A 103 26.50 -21.06 15.73
#